data_AF-A0A0W0Z294-F1
#
_entry.id   AF-A0A0W0Z294-F1
#
_cell.length_a   1.000
_cell.length_b   1.000
_cell.length_c   1.000
_cell.angle_alpha   90.00
_cell.angle_beta   90.00
_cell.angle_gamma   90.00
#
_symmetry.space_group_name_H-M   'P 1'
#
loop_
_entity.id
_entity.type
_entity.pdbx_description
1 polymer ?
#
loop_
_entity_poly.entity_id
_entity_poly.type
_entity_poly.pdbx_seq_one_letter_code
_entity_poly.pdbx_strand_id
1 'polypeptide(L)'
;MKKIIGSRIAQARRANGLTIKVLADRTGFGAARIGNWEQGTRSPGPEEAKSLSKELQVAASWLLCLTDDPLGERVEKSIIANTKYE
;
A
#
# COMPACT_ATOMS: atom_id res chain seq x y z
N MET A 1 14.46 4.29 -8.34
CA MET A 1 13.03 3.98 -8.21
C MET A 1 12.70 3.00 -7.07
N LYS A 2 13.23 1.76 -7.08
CA LYS A 2 12.89 0.73 -6.05
C LYS A 2 13.07 1.18 -4.60
N LYS A 3 14.14 1.94 -4.30
CA LYS A 3 14.36 2.52 -2.96
C LYS A 3 13.27 3.52 -2.53
N ILE A 4 12.72 4.29 -3.47
CA ILE A 4 11.66 5.28 -3.17
C ILE A 4 10.35 4.54 -2.88
N ILE A 5 10.01 3.55 -3.71
CA ILE A 5 8.86 2.65 -3.48
C ILE A 5 8.98 1.99 -2.10
N GLY A 6 10.15 1.43 -1.78
CA GLY A 6 10.41 0.83 -0.47
C GLY A 6 10.27 1.81 0.68
N SER A 7 10.79 3.03 0.52
CA SER A 7 10.65 4.10 1.51
C SER A 7 9.17 4.48 1.73
N ARG A 8 8.36 4.59 0.67
CA ARG A 8 6.92 4.89 0.76
C ARG A 8 6.13 3.79 1.48
N ILE A 9 6.43 2.51 1.19
CA ILE A 9 5.84 1.38 1.92
C ILE A 9 6.20 1.46 3.41
N ALA A 10 7.48 1.67 3.71
CA ALA A 10 7.97 1.71 5.08
C ALA A 10 7.43 2.93 5.85
N GLN A 11 7.24 4.07 5.17
CA GLN A 11 6.64 5.28 5.73
C GLN A 11 5.16 5.03 6.06
N ALA A 12 4.37 4.56 5.11
CA ALA A 12 2.94 4.29 5.31
C ALA A 12 2.72 3.21 6.39
N ARG A 13 3.53 2.15 6.41
CA ARG A 13 3.45 1.11 7.47
C ARG A 13 3.67 1.70 8.86
N ARG A 14 4.71 2.52 9.03
CA ARG A 14 5.02 3.16 10.32
C ARG A 14 3.96 4.18 10.72
N ALA A 15 3.43 4.95 9.78
CA ALA A 15 2.33 5.89 10.03
C ALA A 15 1.07 5.19 10.55
N ASN A 16 0.82 3.96 10.12
CA ASN A 16 -0.26 3.11 10.62
C ASN A 16 0.09 2.32 11.90
N GLY A 17 1.27 2.52 12.49
CA GLY A 17 1.71 1.81 13.70
C GLY A 17 1.93 0.31 13.51
N LEU A 18 2.08 -0.18 12.27
CA LEU A 18 2.20 -1.60 11.98
C LEU A 18 3.65 -2.06 12.03
N THR A 19 3.92 -3.24 12.57
CA THR A 19 5.21 -3.93 12.34
C THR A 19 5.20 -4.65 10.99
N ILE A 20 6.37 -5.03 10.47
CA ILE A 20 6.46 -5.85 9.25
C ILE A 20 5.68 -7.16 9.42
N LYS A 21 5.75 -7.78 10.60
CA LYS A 21 5.00 -9.01 10.90
C LYS A 21 3.50 -8.79 10.85
N VAL A 22 3.00 -7.72 11.45
CA VAL A 22 1.55 -7.42 11.42
C VAL A 22 1.09 -7.12 9.99
N LEU A 23 1.87 -6.38 9.19
CA LEU A 23 1.53 -6.14 7.79
C LEU A 23 1.56 -7.43 6.95
N ALA A 24 2.53 -8.30 7.22
CA ALA A 24 2.61 -9.63 6.60
C ALA A 24 1.35 -10.46 6.89
N ASP A 25 0.96 -10.54 8.16
CA ASP A 25 -0.21 -11.29 8.61
C ASP A 25 -1.51 -10.75 7.96
N ARG A 26 -1.64 -9.42 7.82
CA ARG A 26 -2.82 -8.79 7.19
C ARG A 26 -2.88 -8.96 5.67
N THR A 27 -1.73 -8.90 5.00
CA THR A 27 -1.66 -8.98 3.52
C THR A 27 -1.52 -10.40 2.99
N GLY A 28 -1.16 -11.37 3.85
CA GLY A 28 -0.79 -12.72 3.44
C GLY A 28 0.59 -12.82 2.77
N PHE A 29 1.37 -11.73 2.73
CA PHE A 29 2.73 -11.75 2.20
C PHE A 29 3.73 -12.18 3.28
N GLY A 30 4.81 -12.84 2.88
CA GLY A 30 5.89 -13.16 3.82
C GLY A 30 6.58 -11.90 4.36
N ALA A 31 6.89 -11.86 5.65
CA ALA A 31 7.60 -10.75 6.29
C ALA A 31 8.93 -10.39 5.60
N ALA A 32 9.69 -11.39 5.15
CA ALA A 32 10.91 -11.18 4.36
C ALA A 32 10.64 -10.50 3.01
N ARG A 33 9.50 -10.79 2.37
CA ARG A 33 9.10 -10.16 1.10
C ARG A 33 8.82 -8.67 1.30
N ILE A 34 8.10 -8.32 2.36
CA ILE A 34 7.87 -6.92 2.76
C ILE A 34 9.19 -6.22 3.09
N GLY A 35 10.06 -6.86 3.88
CA GLY A 35 11.40 -6.33 4.19
C GLY A 35 12.23 -6.03 2.94
N ASN A 36 12.23 -6.94 1.96
CA ASN A 36 12.91 -6.75 0.68
C ASN A 36 12.34 -5.57 -0.13
N TRP A 37 11.04 -5.33 -0.06
CA TRP A 37 10.42 -4.16 -0.67
C TRP A 37 10.83 -2.87 0.06
N GLU A 38 10.74 -2.83 1.39
CA GLU A 38 11.13 -1.64 2.17
C GLU A 38 12.60 -1.25 2.01
N GLN A 39 13.49 -2.24 1.85
CA GLN A 39 14.91 -2.04 1.56
C GLN A 39 15.19 -1.69 0.08
N GLY A 40 14.20 -1.82 -0.79
CA GLY A 40 14.33 -1.58 -2.24
C GLY A 40 15.14 -2.64 -2.99
N THR A 41 15.40 -3.81 -2.39
CA THR A 41 16.08 -4.94 -3.06
C THR A 41 15.17 -5.63 -4.07
N ARG A 42 13.85 -5.53 -3.85
CA ARG A 42 12.78 -5.92 -4.76
C ARG A 42 11.74 -4.80 -4.83
N SER A 43 10.75 -4.96 -5.70
CA SER A 43 9.59 -4.07 -5.76
C SER A 43 8.32 -4.91 -5.86
N PRO A 44 7.19 -4.44 -5.29
CA PRO A 44 5.90 -5.07 -5.49
C PRO A 44 5.47 -4.92 -6.96
N GLY A 45 4.69 -5.88 -7.45
CA GLY A 45 3.94 -5.71 -8.69
C GLY A 45 2.64 -4.93 -8.44
N PRO A 46 1.83 -4.72 -9.48
CA PRO A 46 0.56 -4.00 -9.37
C PRO A 46 -0.42 -4.62 -8.36
N GLU A 47 -0.56 -5.95 -8.36
CA GLU A 47 -1.47 -6.64 -7.45
C GLU A 47 -1.00 -6.57 -6.00
N GLU A 48 0.31 -6.71 -5.75
CA GLU A 48 0.84 -6.52 -4.40
C GLU A 48 0.71 -5.08 -3.91
N ALA A 49 0.94 -4.10 -4.79
CA ALA A 49 0.74 -2.69 -4.46
C ALA A 49 -0.72 -2.40 -4.10
N LYS A 50 -1.68 -3.02 -4.79
CA LYS A 50 -3.11 -2.91 -4.49
C LYS A 50 -3.49 -3.55 -3.14
N SER A 51 -2.88 -4.69 -2.79
CA SER A 51 -3.08 -5.32 -1.47
C SER A 51 -2.49 -4.46 -0.35
N LEU A 52 -1.25 -3.98 -0.52
CA LEU A 52 -0.59 -3.06 0.41
C LEU A 52 -1.38 -1.77 0.59
N SER A 53 -1.88 -1.18 -0.49
CA SER A 53 -2.70 0.04 -0.49
C SER A 53 -3.91 -0.06 0.43
N LYS A 54 -4.60 -1.20 0.44
CA LYS A 54 -5.75 -1.45 1.31
C LYS A 54 -5.35 -1.44 2.78
N GLU A 55 -4.30 -2.17 3.15
CA GLU A 55 -3.86 -2.28 4.54
C GLU A 55 -3.19 -1.00 5.07
N LEU A 56 -2.49 -0.28 4.19
CA LEU A 56 -1.71 0.92 4.53
C LEU A 56 -2.50 2.22 4.40
N GLN A 57 -3.75 2.16 3.94
CA GLN A 57 -4.63 3.33 3.76
C GLN A 57 -4.02 4.43 2.87
N VAL A 58 -3.26 4.06 1.84
CA VAL A 58 -2.66 4.96 0.84
C VAL A 58 -2.94 4.46 -0.58
N ALA A 59 -2.77 5.30 -1.61
CA ALA A 59 -2.94 4.95 -3.02
C ALA A 59 -1.85 3.97 -3.51
N ALA A 60 -2.24 3.04 -4.38
CA ALA A 60 -1.28 2.12 -4.99
C ALA A 60 -0.37 2.86 -5.99
N SER A 61 -0.92 3.84 -6.71
CA SER A 61 -0.13 4.72 -7.59
C SER A 61 0.92 5.50 -6.82
N TRP A 62 0.61 5.94 -5.60
CA TRP A 62 1.57 6.61 -4.72
C TRP A 62 2.66 5.65 -4.28
N LEU A 63 2.33 4.43 -3.83
CA LEU A 63 3.34 3.42 -3.49
C LEU A 63 4.29 3.16 -4.68
N LEU A 64 3.77 3.15 -5.91
CA LEU A 64 4.52 2.91 -7.13
C LEU A 64 5.19 4.15 -7.75
N CYS A 65 5.15 5.30 -7.07
CA CYS A 65 5.75 6.57 -7.54
C CYS A 65 5.15 7.09 -8.85
N LEU A 66 3.86 6.82 -9.10
CA LEU A 66 3.11 7.33 -10.24
C LEU A 66 2.39 8.65 -9.93
N THR A 67 2.26 8.99 -8.65
CA THR A 67 1.77 10.27 -8.13
C THR A 67 2.51 10.62 -6.85
N ASP A 68 2.51 11.90 -6.48
CA ASP A 68 3.01 12.38 -5.19
C ASP A 68 1.91 12.54 -4.13
N ASP A 69 0.64 12.42 -4.51
CA ASP A 69 -0.51 12.42 -3.61
C ASP A 69 -0.70 11.05 -2.92
N PRO A 70 -0.55 10.94 -1.59
CA PRO A 70 -0.76 9.69 -0.85
C PRO A 70 -2.16 9.09 -0.96
N LEU A 71 -3.17 9.87 -1.33
CA LEU A 71 -4.55 9.43 -1.51
C LEU A 71 -4.94 9.22 -2.97
N GLY A 72 -4.30 9.93 -3.91
CA GLY A 72 -4.35 9.68 -5.36
C GLY A 72 -5.70 9.16 -5.88
N GLU A 73 -5.68 8.00 -6.55
CA GLU A 73 -6.84 7.33 -7.16
C GLU A 73 -7.76 6.58 -6.18
N ARG A 74 -7.59 6.71 -4.86
CA ARG A 74 -8.47 6.01 -3.90
C ARG A 74 -9.90 6.54 -4.01
N VAL A 75 -10.70 5.89 -4.85
CA VAL A 75 -12.15 5.98 -4.83
C VAL A 75 -12.63 5.10 -3.67
N GLU A 76 -12.88 5.70 -2.51
CA GLU A 76 -13.55 4.98 -1.43
C GLU A 76 -14.92 4.53 -1.89
N LYS A 77 -15.21 3.22 -1.72
CA LYS A 77 -16.51 2.62 -2.04
C LYS A 77 -17.66 3.15 -1.16
N SER A 78 -17.46 4.19 -0.36
CA SER A 78 -18.51 4.81 0.46
C SER A 78 -19.54 5.57 -0.38
N ILE A 79 -19.22 6.01 -1.60
CA ILE A 79 -20.14 6.82 -2.42
C ILE A 79 -21.12 5.96 -3.24
N ILE A 80 -20.78 4.73 -3.62
CA ILE A 80 -21.59 3.92 -4.55
C ILE A 80 -22.62 3.01 -3.83
N ALA A 81 -22.52 2.87 -2.50
CA ALA A 81 -23.48 2.09 -1.72
C ALA A 81 -24.80 2.85 -1.42
N ASN A 82 -24.84 4.18 -1.64
CA ASN A 82 -26.01 5.02 -1.36
C ASN A 82 -26.76 5.51 -2.61
N THR A 83 -26.43 5.07 -3.82
CA THR A 83 -27.14 5.45 -5.06
C THR A 83 -27.91 4.28 -5.68
N LYS A 84 -28.57 3.49 -4.82
CA LYS A 84 -29.65 2.60 -5.23
C LYS A 84 -30.83 2.74 -4.27
N TYR A 85 -31.56 3.85 -4.35
CA TYR A 85 -33.01 3.96 -4.11
C TYR A 85 -33.43 5.38 -4.49
N GLU A 86 -33.90 5.53 -5.73
CA GLU A 86 -35.06 6.34 -6.14
C GLU A 86 -35.52 5.81 -7.51
#